data_AF-A0A8T4VLF1-F1
#
_entry.id   AF-A0A8T4VLF1-F1
#
_cell.length_a   1.000
_cell.length_b   1.000
_cell.length_c   1.000
_cell.angle_alpha   90.00
_cell.angle_beta   90.00
_cell.angle_gamma   90.00
#
_symmetry.space_group_name_H-M   'P 1'
#
loop_
_entity.id
_entity.type
_entity.pdbx_description
1 polymer ?
#
loop_
_entity_poly.entity_id
_entity_poly.type
_entity_poly.pdbx_seq_one_letter_code
_entity_poly.pdbx_strand_id
1 'polypeptide(L)'
;MTKTKWIILGILLLFFVIFSFFAMNTLRDINTPRITVEIDVFELTKENVSLNISMLINNQNPYAMTLEDLRLKIMTSEEEIIGELTFPKKTIDSNKEVTIYTEGTFGFNNQPLEKFYTQISADFGVDFFGFITISLPVNIDIITDPEPIIDTIALPTISLDAEIESVNETGVLFNGSIQVNNQNDFSISLTNTDILIKHNDTAVNANVIVQDTVIRPKSTSSINFSAFVGYDLFDSGSISVALSGDVNIAVAGISLTRPFTASAETEIPDVASFLLNNERIIIALSADIDISLRGLLMNVGFRLYNPTKIPFTALELDIIIYRVDNDSKTLIAQDTLKGCPLPGKTETCLNTTFKLPVMSFLPVIGDGIPDWFLLTIRGDFVIADSNQRIPVQLNGYLNGNFFGSESLDMNMS
;
A
#
# COMPACT_ATOMS: atom_id res chain seq x y z
N MET A 1 69.04 -81.70 -13.52
CA MET A 1 68.70 -80.29 -13.22
C MET A 1 69.57 -79.85 -12.04
N THR A 2 70.45 -78.86 -12.20
CA THR A 2 71.48 -78.52 -11.21
C THR A 2 70.88 -77.83 -9.97
N LYS A 3 71.44 -78.06 -8.78
CA LYS A 3 71.01 -77.46 -7.49
C LYS A 3 70.76 -75.94 -7.60
N THR A 4 71.53 -75.25 -8.42
CA THR A 4 71.40 -73.81 -8.71
C THR A 4 70.03 -73.42 -9.29
N LYS A 5 69.42 -74.26 -10.14
CA LYS A 5 68.09 -73.98 -10.73
C LYS A 5 66.98 -74.04 -9.67
N TRP A 6 67.08 -74.94 -8.71
CA TRP A 6 66.12 -75.06 -7.60
C TRP A 6 66.23 -73.88 -6.62
N ILE A 7 67.46 -73.40 -6.36
CA ILE A 7 67.68 -72.21 -5.53
C ILE A 7 67.11 -70.96 -6.22
N ILE A 8 67.37 -70.78 -7.52
CA ILE A 8 66.82 -69.66 -8.29
C ILE A 8 65.30 -69.72 -8.32
N LEU A 9 64.71 -70.90 -8.57
CA LEU A 9 63.25 -71.07 -8.54
C LEU A 9 62.66 -70.73 -7.18
N GLY A 10 63.31 -71.15 -6.08
CA GLY A 10 62.88 -70.84 -4.72
C GLY A 10 62.91 -69.34 -4.43
N ILE A 11 63.97 -68.62 -4.85
CA ILE A 11 64.08 -67.16 -4.69
C ILE A 11 63.00 -66.45 -5.51
N LEU A 12 62.75 -66.90 -6.74
CA LEU A 12 61.75 -66.32 -7.62
C LEU A 12 60.33 -66.49 -7.07
N LEU A 13 60.05 -67.66 -6.50
CA LEU A 13 58.77 -67.97 -5.88
C LEU A 13 58.57 -67.16 -4.58
N LEU A 14 59.63 -67.01 -3.77
CA LEU A 14 59.60 -66.15 -2.59
C LEU A 14 59.35 -64.67 -2.97
N PHE A 15 60.01 -64.19 -4.03
CA PHE A 15 59.81 -62.84 -4.54
C PHE A 15 58.36 -62.62 -4.99
N PHE A 16 57.76 -63.58 -5.70
CA PHE A 16 56.35 -63.53 -6.07
C PHE A 16 55.42 -63.51 -4.86
N VAL A 17 55.69 -64.32 -3.83
CA VAL A 17 54.86 -64.33 -2.61
C VAL A 17 54.95 -63.01 -1.86
N ILE A 18 56.16 -62.45 -1.70
CA ILE A 18 56.38 -61.15 -1.04
C ILE A 18 55.73 -60.03 -1.86
N PHE A 19 55.93 -60.02 -3.18
CA PHE A 19 55.34 -59.02 -4.07
C PHE A 19 53.82 -59.09 -4.07
N SER A 20 53.24 -60.30 -4.15
CA SER A 20 51.78 -60.49 -4.06
C SER A 20 51.24 -60.06 -2.71
N PHE A 21 51.93 -60.36 -1.60
CA PHE A 21 51.52 -59.90 -0.27
C PHE A 21 51.57 -58.37 -0.15
N PHE A 22 52.63 -57.74 -0.68
CA PHE A 22 52.78 -56.29 -0.66
C PHE A 22 51.74 -55.61 -1.55
N ALA A 23 51.53 -56.10 -2.77
CA ALA A 23 50.50 -55.62 -3.68
C ALA A 23 49.12 -55.77 -3.05
N MET A 24 48.79 -56.94 -2.49
CA MET A 24 47.48 -57.22 -1.91
C MET A 24 47.19 -56.38 -0.66
N ASN A 25 48.19 -56.10 0.18
CA ASN A 25 48.04 -55.13 1.28
C ASN A 25 47.88 -53.69 0.77
N THR A 26 48.70 -53.28 -0.20
CA THR A 26 48.64 -51.92 -0.76
C THR A 26 47.29 -51.63 -1.43
N LEU A 27 46.75 -52.62 -2.14
CA LEU A 27 45.44 -52.54 -2.80
C LEU A 27 44.27 -52.48 -1.82
N ARG A 28 44.45 -53.04 -0.61
CA ARG A 28 43.41 -53.06 0.43
C ARG A 28 43.30 -51.75 1.19
N ASP A 29 44.35 -50.93 1.16
CA ASP A 29 44.45 -49.67 1.91
C ASP A 29 44.13 -48.42 1.07
N ILE A 30 43.64 -48.59 -0.16
CA ILE A 30 43.22 -47.46 -1.00
C ILE A 30 41.86 -46.96 -0.51
N ASN A 31 41.83 -45.72 -0.05
CA ASN A 31 40.61 -45.04 0.35
C ASN A 31 40.07 -44.22 -0.81
N THR A 32 38.74 -44.18 -0.97
CA THR A 32 38.12 -43.19 -1.83
C THR A 32 38.45 -41.78 -1.32
N PRO A 33 38.72 -40.82 -2.21
CA PRO A 33 38.99 -39.45 -1.80
C PRO A 33 37.75 -38.86 -1.11
N ARG A 34 37.96 -37.96 -0.16
CA ARG A 34 36.85 -37.21 0.44
C ARG A 34 36.45 -36.09 -0.48
N ILE A 35 35.17 -36.02 -0.81
CA ILE A 35 34.62 -34.98 -1.67
C ILE A 35 33.63 -34.17 -0.85
N THR A 36 33.82 -32.85 -0.84
CA THR A 36 32.88 -31.89 -0.28
C THR A 36 32.40 -31.02 -1.42
N VAL A 37 31.08 -30.87 -1.55
CA VAL A 37 30.46 -30.12 -2.64
C VAL A 37 29.57 -29.05 -2.02
N GLU A 38 29.70 -27.85 -2.53
CA GLU A 38 28.89 -26.69 -2.21
C GLU A 38 28.28 -26.18 -3.52
N ILE A 39 26.95 -26.05 -3.52
CA ILE A 39 26.17 -25.58 -4.67
C ILE A 39 25.38 -24.37 -4.17
N ASP A 40 25.76 -23.20 -4.66
CA ASP A 40 25.08 -21.96 -4.37
C ASP A 40 24.28 -21.55 -5.60
N VAL A 41 22.97 -21.47 -5.43
CA VAL A 41 22.14 -20.75 -6.39
C VAL A 41 22.45 -19.27 -6.18
N PHE A 42 22.65 -18.47 -7.23
CA PHE A 42 22.85 -17.02 -7.10
C PHE A 42 21.93 -16.17 -7.96
N GLU A 43 21.30 -16.76 -8.98
CA GLU A 43 20.29 -16.09 -9.79
C GLU A 43 19.19 -17.07 -10.17
N LEU A 44 17.93 -16.63 -10.03
CA LEU A 44 16.75 -17.39 -10.44
C LEU A 44 15.86 -16.50 -11.29
N THR A 45 15.63 -16.93 -12.53
CA THR A 45 14.71 -16.29 -13.46
C THR A 45 13.53 -17.20 -13.73
N LYS A 46 12.59 -16.76 -14.57
CA LYS A 46 11.45 -17.59 -14.98
C LYS A 46 11.87 -18.85 -15.76
N GLU A 47 13.00 -18.79 -16.46
CA GLU A 47 13.39 -19.83 -17.43
C GLU A 47 14.75 -20.47 -17.13
N ASN A 48 15.61 -19.78 -16.36
CA ASN A 48 16.98 -20.18 -16.10
C ASN A 48 17.33 -20.08 -14.61
N VAL A 49 18.20 -20.98 -14.16
CA VAL A 49 18.84 -20.96 -12.85
C VAL A 49 20.35 -20.85 -13.04
N SER A 50 20.99 -19.95 -12.31
CA SER A 50 22.45 -19.80 -12.32
C SER A 50 23.05 -20.29 -11.02
N LEU A 51 24.05 -21.17 -11.12
CA LEU A 51 24.68 -21.88 -10.02
C LEU A 51 26.18 -21.61 -9.97
N ASN A 52 26.69 -21.45 -8.75
CA ASN A 52 28.10 -21.57 -8.42
C ASN A 52 28.32 -22.92 -7.75
N ILE A 53 29.26 -23.70 -8.26
CA ILE A 53 29.55 -25.04 -7.76
C ILE A 53 31.03 -25.11 -7.40
N SER A 54 31.29 -25.44 -6.14
CA SER A 54 32.61 -25.63 -5.57
C SER A 54 32.75 -27.08 -5.10
N MET A 55 33.76 -27.78 -5.60
CA MET A 55 34.06 -29.15 -5.20
C MET A 55 35.48 -29.22 -4.66
N LEU A 56 35.60 -29.53 -3.36
CA LEU A 56 36.86 -29.82 -2.69
C LEU A 56 37.08 -31.34 -2.69
N ILE A 57 38.15 -31.78 -3.34
CA ILE A 57 38.54 -33.20 -3.38
C ILE A 57 39.84 -33.36 -2.59
N ASN A 58 39.79 -34.14 -1.52
CA ASN A 58 40.93 -34.42 -0.65
C ASN A 58 41.40 -35.87 -0.85
N ASN A 59 42.58 -36.02 -1.45
CA ASN A 59 43.24 -37.31 -1.61
C ASN A 59 43.99 -37.67 -0.32
N GLN A 60 43.42 -38.58 0.48
CA GLN A 60 44.02 -39.05 1.73
C GLN A 60 45.01 -40.21 1.53
N ASN A 61 45.30 -40.58 0.28
CA ASN A 61 46.14 -41.71 -0.04
C ASN A 61 47.62 -41.31 -0.13
N PRO A 62 48.54 -42.24 0.18
CA PRO A 62 49.98 -42.03 0.00
C PRO A 62 50.43 -42.04 -1.47
N TYR A 63 49.49 -42.08 -2.42
CA TYR A 63 49.73 -42.12 -3.87
C TYR A 63 48.93 -41.02 -4.57
N ALA A 64 49.43 -40.54 -5.71
CA ALA A 64 48.66 -39.64 -6.55
C ALA A 64 47.45 -40.36 -7.13
N MET A 65 46.33 -39.64 -7.22
CA MET A 65 45.11 -40.10 -7.86
C MET A 65 44.85 -39.24 -9.07
N THR A 66 44.26 -39.82 -10.11
CA THR A 66 43.81 -39.04 -11.24
C THR A 66 42.31 -39.08 -11.35
N LEU A 67 41.68 -37.92 -11.22
CA LEU A 67 40.27 -37.72 -11.49
C LEU A 67 40.06 -37.77 -13.01
N GLU A 68 39.25 -38.71 -13.44
CA GLU A 68 38.84 -38.97 -14.82
C GLU A 68 37.32 -38.89 -14.91
N ASP A 69 36.83 -38.50 -16.09
CA ASP A 69 35.40 -38.49 -16.41
C ASP A 69 34.49 -37.84 -15.36
N LEU A 70 34.95 -36.75 -14.71
CA LEU A 70 34.08 -35.98 -13.81
C LEU A 70 32.96 -35.33 -14.62
N ARG A 71 31.72 -35.67 -14.28
CA ARG A 71 30.51 -35.13 -14.87
C ARG A 71 29.55 -34.66 -13.79
N LEU A 72 28.95 -33.51 -14.03
CA LEU A 72 27.85 -32.98 -13.25
C LEU A 72 26.61 -32.97 -14.14
N LYS A 73 25.54 -33.62 -13.69
CA LYS A 73 24.22 -33.57 -14.33
C LYS A 73 23.26 -32.89 -13.38
N ILE A 74 22.57 -31.87 -13.88
CA ILE A 74 21.57 -31.13 -13.14
C ILE A 74 20.22 -31.49 -13.73
N MET A 75 19.31 -31.91 -12.87
CA MET A 75 18.02 -32.47 -13.24
C MET A 75 16.89 -31.82 -12.46
N THR A 76 15.72 -31.72 -13.09
CA THR A 76 14.47 -31.33 -12.40
C THR A 76 13.97 -32.47 -11.51
N SER A 77 12.90 -32.19 -10.75
CA SER A 77 12.19 -33.21 -9.97
C SER A 77 11.54 -34.31 -10.80
N GLU A 78 11.36 -34.08 -12.11
CA GLU A 78 10.87 -35.07 -13.07
C GLU A 78 12.02 -35.83 -13.77
N GLU A 79 13.25 -35.72 -13.26
CA GLU A 79 14.46 -36.33 -13.82
C GLU A 79 14.85 -35.80 -15.23
N GLU A 80 14.28 -34.67 -15.66
CA GLU A 80 14.68 -34.02 -16.91
C GLU A 80 16.04 -33.33 -16.73
N ILE A 81 17.00 -33.64 -17.61
CA ILE A 81 18.34 -33.04 -17.57
C ILE A 81 18.25 -31.61 -18.13
N ILE A 82 18.48 -30.63 -17.26
CA ILE A 82 18.53 -29.20 -17.61
C ILE A 82 19.96 -28.69 -17.82
N GLY A 83 20.96 -29.49 -17.45
CA GLY A 83 22.36 -29.14 -17.63
C GLY A 83 23.30 -30.33 -17.45
N GLU A 84 24.37 -30.36 -18.25
CA GLU A 84 25.50 -31.28 -18.04
C GLU A 84 26.82 -30.51 -18.19
N LEU A 85 27.70 -30.67 -17.20
CA LEU A 85 29.06 -30.15 -17.21
C LEU A 85 30.04 -31.33 -17.19
N THR A 86 31.09 -31.24 -18.00
CA THR A 86 32.17 -32.22 -18.03
C THR A 86 33.50 -31.52 -17.76
N PHE A 87 34.37 -32.18 -17.00
CA PHE A 87 35.63 -31.58 -16.57
C PHE A 87 36.82 -32.33 -17.14
N PRO A 88 37.92 -31.62 -17.46
CA PRO A 88 39.14 -32.26 -17.90
C PRO A 88 39.75 -33.10 -16.78
N LYS A 89 40.50 -34.13 -17.20
CA LYS A 89 41.31 -34.97 -16.32
C LYS A 89 42.19 -34.13 -15.40
N LYS A 90 42.25 -34.49 -14.11
CA LYS A 90 43.03 -33.74 -13.11
C LYS A 90 43.75 -34.68 -12.15
N THR A 91 45.06 -34.52 -12.02
CA THR A 91 45.86 -35.29 -11.06
C THR A 91 45.84 -34.58 -9.71
N ILE A 92 45.63 -35.36 -8.65
CA ILE A 92 45.63 -34.94 -7.25
C ILE A 92 46.77 -35.68 -6.57
N ASP A 93 47.82 -34.93 -6.23
CA ASP A 93 49.00 -35.48 -5.58
C ASP A 93 48.64 -36.16 -4.24
N SER A 94 49.55 -37.01 -3.78
CA SER A 94 49.38 -37.71 -2.50
C SER A 94 49.22 -36.74 -1.34
N ASN A 95 48.23 -36.98 -0.47
CA ASN A 95 47.94 -36.17 0.71
C ASN A 95 47.73 -34.68 0.38
N LYS A 96 47.24 -34.39 -0.83
CA LYS A 96 46.88 -33.05 -1.28
C LYS A 96 45.39 -32.96 -1.56
N GLU A 97 44.92 -31.73 -1.54
CA GLU A 97 43.56 -31.37 -1.92
C GLU A 97 43.58 -30.51 -3.18
N VAL A 98 42.47 -30.54 -3.90
CA VAL A 98 42.23 -29.69 -5.04
C VAL A 98 40.79 -29.18 -4.99
N THR A 99 40.62 -27.90 -5.33
CA THR A 99 39.29 -27.33 -5.53
C THR A 99 39.01 -27.18 -7.03
N ILE A 100 37.78 -27.49 -7.40
CA ILE A 100 37.23 -27.26 -8.73
C ILE A 100 36.07 -26.27 -8.55
N TYR A 101 36.14 -25.17 -9.28
CA TYR A 101 35.09 -24.16 -9.31
C TYR A 101 34.48 -24.11 -10.69
N THR A 102 33.16 -24.05 -10.77
CA THR A 102 32.44 -23.80 -12.00
C THR A 102 31.22 -22.94 -11.73
N GLU A 103 30.87 -22.16 -12.74
CA GLU A 103 29.63 -21.39 -12.79
C GLU A 103 28.86 -21.85 -14.03
N GLY A 104 27.55 -21.87 -13.96
CA GLY A 104 26.72 -22.21 -15.10
C GLY A 104 25.30 -21.71 -14.97
N THR A 105 24.71 -21.36 -16.12
CA THR A 105 23.29 -21.02 -16.26
C THR A 105 22.59 -22.15 -16.99
N PHE A 106 21.53 -22.68 -16.38
CA PHE A 106 20.81 -23.86 -16.85
C PHE A 106 19.35 -23.52 -17.09
N GLY A 107 18.87 -23.79 -18.31
CA GLY A 107 17.50 -23.52 -18.72
C GLY A 107 16.58 -24.69 -18.37
N PHE A 108 15.42 -24.40 -17.81
CA PHE A 108 14.43 -25.39 -17.40
C PHE A 108 13.07 -25.20 -18.10
N ASN A 109 13.03 -24.44 -19.20
CA ASN A 109 11.86 -24.32 -20.10
C ASN A 109 10.52 -23.99 -19.39
N ASN A 110 10.54 -23.15 -18.36
CA ASN A 110 9.38 -22.80 -17.53
C ASN A 110 8.77 -23.97 -16.72
N GLN A 111 9.49 -25.09 -16.55
CA GLN A 111 9.09 -26.13 -15.60
C GLN A 111 9.24 -25.64 -14.15
N PRO A 112 8.39 -26.12 -13.23
CA PRO A 112 8.55 -25.84 -11.80
C PRO A 112 9.89 -26.39 -11.29
N LEU A 113 10.70 -25.53 -10.70
CA LEU A 113 12.00 -25.84 -10.14
C LEU A 113 11.98 -25.68 -8.62
N GLU A 114 10.99 -26.32 -7.97
CA GLU A 114 10.89 -26.35 -6.50
C GLU A 114 12.16 -26.94 -5.87
N LYS A 115 12.74 -27.95 -6.53
CA LYS A 115 14.03 -28.58 -6.19
C LYS A 115 14.72 -29.01 -7.47
N PHE A 116 16.05 -29.08 -7.42
CA PHE A 116 16.82 -29.72 -8.47
C PHE A 116 17.83 -30.70 -7.88
N TYR A 117 18.16 -31.69 -8.68
CA TYR A 117 19.03 -32.80 -8.33
C TYR A 117 20.32 -32.64 -9.11
N THR A 118 21.44 -32.57 -8.39
CA THR A 118 22.77 -32.59 -9.00
C THR A 118 23.38 -33.96 -8.77
N GLN A 119 23.53 -34.72 -9.86
CA GLN A 119 24.27 -35.97 -9.86
C GLN A 119 25.71 -35.72 -10.30
N ILE A 120 26.64 -36.16 -9.48
CA ILE A 120 28.08 -36.02 -9.70
C ILE A 120 28.64 -37.41 -9.88
N SER A 121 29.18 -37.70 -11.05
CA SER A 121 29.86 -38.97 -11.34
C SER A 121 31.31 -38.72 -11.71
N ALA A 122 32.22 -39.56 -11.21
CA ALA A 122 33.64 -39.48 -11.51
C ALA A 122 34.34 -40.82 -11.30
N ASP A 123 35.44 -41.02 -12.02
CA ASP A 123 36.31 -42.17 -11.84
C ASP A 123 37.67 -41.71 -11.33
N PHE A 124 38.15 -42.29 -10.22
CA PHE A 124 39.50 -42.03 -9.72
C PHE A 124 40.43 -43.17 -10.14
N GLY A 125 41.33 -42.89 -11.07
CA GLY A 125 42.42 -43.76 -11.45
C GLY A 125 43.58 -43.69 -10.46
N VAL A 126 44.00 -44.82 -9.92
CA VAL A 126 45.20 -44.95 -9.09
C VAL A 126 46.23 -45.79 -9.83
N ASP A 127 47.37 -45.19 -10.15
CA ASP A 127 48.46 -45.87 -10.85
C ASP A 127 49.40 -46.58 -9.88
N PHE A 128 49.38 -47.91 -9.90
CA PHE A 128 50.31 -48.76 -9.18
C PHE A 128 51.45 -49.21 -10.08
N PHE A 129 52.67 -48.93 -9.63
CA PHE A 129 53.91 -49.35 -10.28
C PHE A 129 54.05 -48.96 -11.77
N GLY A 130 53.21 -48.03 -12.26
CA GLY A 130 53.21 -47.55 -13.65
C GLY A 130 52.58 -48.50 -14.68
N PHE A 131 51.95 -49.59 -14.26
CA PHE A 131 51.34 -50.57 -15.18
C PHE A 131 49.99 -51.16 -14.72
N ILE A 132 49.56 -50.91 -13.47
CA ILE A 132 48.22 -51.31 -13.00
C ILE A 132 47.47 -50.04 -12.61
N THR A 133 46.41 -49.71 -13.35
CA THR A 133 45.50 -48.61 -13.00
C THR A 133 44.23 -49.21 -12.41
N ILE A 134 43.85 -48.77 -11.21
CA ILE A 134 42.57 -49.15 -10.59
C ILE A 134 41.65 -47.94 -10.65
N SER A 135 40.46 -48.15 -11.21
CA SER A 135 39.41 -47.14 -11.22
C SER A 135 38.50 -47.31 -10.00
N LEU A 136 38.27 -46.21 -9.29
CA LEU A 136 37.33 -46.10 -8.18
C LEU A 136 36.17 -45.19 -8.62
N PRO A 137 35.02 -45.74 -9.01
CA PRO A 137 33.87 -44.93 -9.40
C PRO A 137 33.25 -44.29 -8.16
N VAL A 138 32.86 -43.02 -8.30
CA VAL A 138 32.15 -42.23 -7.29
C VAL A 138 30.90 -41.65 -7.92
N ASN A 139 29.77 -41.81 -7.23
CA ASN A 139 28.51 -41.16 -7.56
C ASN A 139 27.98 -40.45 -6.30
N ILE A 140 27.68 -39.17 -6.42
CA ILE A 140 27.12 -38.34 -5.34
C ILE A 140 25.87 -37.67 -5.89
N ASP A 141 24.75 -37.81 -5.19
CA ASP A 141 23.51 -37.14 -5.51
C ASP A 141 23.25 -36.04 -4.45
N ILE A 142 23.01 -34.82 -4.91
CA ILE A 142 22.77 -33.65 -4.07
C ILE A 142 21.41 -33.07 -4.43
N ILE A 143 20.57 -32.86 -3.42
CA ILE A 143 19.29 -32.17 -3.57
C ILE A 143 19.51 -30.73 -3.16
N THR A 144 19.25 -29.80 -4.08
CA THR A 144 19.40 -28.36 -3.80
C THR A 144 18.03 -27.70 -3.82
N ASP A 145 17.81 -26.86 -2.82
CA ASP A 145 16.60 -26.06 -2.67
C ASP A 145 16.92 -24.61 -3.03
N PRO A 146 16.32 -24.03 -4.09
CA PRO A 146 16.51 -22.64 -4.47
C PRO A 146 15.75 -21.64 -3.59
N GLU A 147 14.93 -22.10 -2.64
CA GLU A 147 14.15 -21.24 -1.72
C GLU A 147 14.97 -20.11 -1.03
N PRO A 148 16.25 -20.29 -0.61
CA PRO A 148 17.03 -19.22 0.02
C PRO A 148 17.25 -17.96 -0.82
N ILE A 149 17.18 -18.03 -2.16
CA ILE A 149 17.25 -16.83 -3.02
C ILE A 149 15.97 -16.02 -3.01
N ILE A 150 14.84 -16.64 -2.69
CA ILE A 150 13.54 -15.98 -2.73
C ILE A 150 13.48 -14.82 -1.75
N ASP A 151 14.21 -14.91 -0.63
CA ASP A 151 14.37 -13.81 0.31
C ASP A 151 15.18 -12.63 -0.24
N THR A 152 15.89 -12.81 -1.35
CA THR A 152 16.62 -11.75 -2.07
C THR A 152 15.82 -11.14 -3.22
N ILE A 153 14.63 -11.67 -3.55
CA ILE A 153 13.74 -11.09 -4.55
C ILE A 153 13.31 -9.69 -4.12
N ALA A 154 13.48 -8.71 -5.01
CA ALA A 154 13.08 -7.34 -4.75
C ALA A 154 11.56 -7.26 -4.62
N LEU A 155 11.07 -6.81 -3.46
CA LEU A 155 9.66 -6.48 -3.29
C LEU A 155 9.30 -5.27 -4.17
N PRO A 156 8.08 -5.21 -4.72
CA PRO A 156 7.64 -4.04 -5.47
C PRO A 156 7.64 -2.80 -4.58
N THR A 157 7.91 -1.64 -5.18
CA THR A 157 7.64 -0.36 -4.52
C THR A 157 6.18 -0.01 -4.76
N ILE A 158 5.43 0.25 -3.68
CA ILE A 158 4.02 0.61 -3.71
C ILE A 158 3.89 2.01 -3.13
N SER A 159 3.30 2.92 -3.90
CA SER A 159 2.99 4.27 -3.45
C SER A 159 1.50 4.55 -3.65
N LEU A 160 0.93 5.26 -2.69
CA LEU A 160 -0.47 5.66 -2.67
C LEU A 160 -0.54 7.18 -2.80
N ASP A 161 -1.39 7.63 -3.70
CA ASP A 161 -1.79 9.03 -3.81
C ASP A 161 -3.31 9.13 -3.72
N ALA A 162 -3.80 10.15 -3.03
CA ALA A 162 -5.23 10.35 -2.80
C ALA A 162 -5.52 11.84 -2.65
N GLU A 163 -6.52 12.31 -3.40
CA GLU A 163 -6.97 13.69 -3.40
C GLU A 163 -8.49 13.78 -3.32
N ILE A 164 -8.97 14.94 -2.88
CA ILE A 164 -10.40 15.26 -2.92
C ILE A 164 -10.74 15.77 -4.32
N GLU A 165 -11.59 15.05 -5.05
CA GLU A 165 -12.03 15.45 -6.38
C GLU A 165 -13.20 16.44 -6.30
N SER A 166 -14.24 16.09 -5.54
CA SER A 166 -15.47 16.89 -5.51
C SER A 166 -16.30 16.67 -4.25
N VAL A 167 -17.30 17.53 -4.07
CA VAL A 167 -18.26 17.45 -2.96
C VAL A 167 -19.69 17.43 -3.53
N ASN A 168 -20.54 16.55 -3.00
CA ASN A 168 -21.93 16.36 -3.43
C ASN A 168 -22.90 16.37 -2.22
N GLU A 169 -24.19 16.21 -2.42
CA GLU A 169 -25.20 16.30 -1.35
C GLU A 169 -24.98 15.33 -0.17
N THR A 170 -24.22 14.25 -0.36
CA THR A 170 -24.02 13.18 0.62
C THR A 170 -22.64 13.15 1.26
N GLY A 171 -21.65 13.87 0.72
CA GLY A 171 -20.29 13.88 1.25
C GLY A 171 -19.24 14.29 0.23
N VAL A 172 -18.02 13.81 0.46
CA VAL A 172 -16.83 14.11 -0.33
C VAL A 172 -16.43 12.89 -1.15
N LEU A 173 -16.16 13.11 -2.42
CA LEU A 173 -15.60 12.13 -3.35
C LEU A 173 -14.08 12.23 -3.34
N PHE A 174 -13.43 11.16 -2.92
CA PHE A 174 -12.00 10.97 -3.02
C PHE A 174 -11.68 10.18 -4.27
N ASN A 175 -10.65 10.62 -4.98
CA ASN A 175 -10.00 9.82 -6.00
C ASN A 175 -8.55 9.61 -5.61
N GLY A 176 -8.03 8.43 -5.92
CA GLY A 176 -6.63 8.15 -5.71
C GLY A 176 -6.09 7.16 -6.71
N SER A 177 -4.78 7.01 -6.67
CA SER A 177 -4.06 6.04 -7.47
C SER A 177 -3.05 5.29 -6.62
N ILE A 178 -3.00 3.98 -6.83
CA ILE A 178 -1.95 3.12 -6.30
C ILE A 178 -0.97 2.89 -7.44
N GLN A 179 0.25 3.38 -7.30
CA GLN A 179 1.33 3.06 -8.23
C GLN A 179 2.15 1.90 -7.68
N VAL A 180 2.32 0.88 -8.52
CA VAL A 180 3.05 -0.34 -8.19
C VAL A 180 4.17 -0.50 -9.19
N ASN A 181 5.40 -0.45 -8.69
CA ASN A 181 6.61 -0.56 -9.49
C ASN A 181 7.26 -1.93 -9.27
N ASN A 182 7.21 -2.78 -10.29
CA ASN A 182 7.85 -4.09 -10.28
C ASN A 182 9.23 -4.01 -10.94
N GLN A 183 10.27 -4.15 -10.13
CA GLN A 183 11.67 -4.15 -10.57
C GLN A 183 12.18 -5.55 -10.97
N ASN A 184 11.37 -6.60 -10.82
CA ASN A 184 11.75 -7.96 -11.17
C ASN A 184 11.58 -8.24 -12.66
N ASP A 185 12.31 -9.24 -13.14
CA ASP A 185 12.21 -9.78 -14.51
C ASP A 185 11.03 -10.76 -14.72
N PHE A 186 10.19 -10.92 -13.70
CA PHE A 186 8.96 -11.71 -13.74
C PHE A 186 7.77 -10.92 -13.20
N SER A 187 6.56 -11.39 -13.52
CA SER A 187 5.31 -10.76 -13.06
C SER A 187 5.08 -11.02 -11.58
N ILE A 188 4.41 -10.07 -10.94
CA ILE A 188 3.90 -10.21 -9.57
C ILE A 188 2.39 -9.95 -9.60
N SER A 189 1.64 -10.44 -8.60
CA SER A 189 0.24 -10.07 -8.43
C SER A 189 -0.02 -9.45 -7.07
N LEU A 190 -0.91 -8.47 -7.04
CA LEU A 190 -1.48 -7.94 -5.81
C LEU A 190 -2.85 -8.60 -5.62
N THR A 191 -3.09 -9.13 -4.43
CA THR A 191 -4.39 -9.72 -4.05
C THR A 191 -4.82 -9.21 -2.69
N ASN A 192 -6.09 -9.41 -2.34
CA ASN A 192 -6.66 -9.00 -1.05
C ASN A 192 -6.35 -7.53 -0.72
N THR A 193 -6.42 -6.67 -1.74
CA THR A 193 -6.03 -5.27 -1.60
C THR A 193 -7.20 -4.46 -1.10
N ASP A 194 -7.06 -3.96 0.13
CA ASP A 194 -8.05 -3.16 0.84
C ASP A 194 -7.53 -1.75 1.08
N ILE A 195 -8.39 -0.76 0.86
CA ILE A 195 -8.13 0.63 1.20
C ILE A 195 -9.03 1.01 2.38
N LEU A 196 -8.40 1.52 3.42
CA LEU A 196 -9.05 2.00 4.62
C LEU A 196 -8.82 3.50 4.78
N ILE A 197 -9.90 4.27 4.77
CA ILE A 197 -9.87 5.71 5.07
C ILE A 197 -10.16 5.88 6.55
N LYS A 198 -9.27 6.56 7.28
CA LYS A 198 -9.41 6.80 8.72
C LYS A 198 -9.42 8.28 9.06
N HIS A 199 -10.17 8.58 10.11
CA HIS A 199 -10.18 9.83 10.86
C HIS A 199 -9.76 9.52 12.30
N ASN A 200 -8.66 10.11 12.78
CA ASN A 200 -8.20 9.96 14.18
C ASN A 200 -8.21 8.48 14.63
N ASP A 201 -7.61 7.60 13.83
CA ASP A 201 -7.57 6.14 13.98
C ASP A 201 -8.91 5.40 13.92
N THR A 202 -10.02 6.11 13.74
CA THR A 202 -11.35 5.53 13.56
C THR A 202 -11.61 5.32 12.08
N ALA A 203 -11.99 4.11 11.70
CA ALA A 203 -12.37 3.80 10.33
C ALA A 203 -13.60 4.62 9.94
N VAL A 204 -13.49 5.38 8.86
CA VAL A 204 -14.66 6.00 8.24
C VAL A 204 -15.29 4.94 7.32
N ASN A 205 -16.62 4.94 7.21
CA ASN A 205 -17.36 3.96 6.38
C ASN A 205 -17.08 4.19 4.88
N ALA A 206 -15.92 3.75 4.41
CA ALA A 206 -15.53 3.71 3.03
C ALA A 206 -14.67 2.46 2.82
N ASN A 207 -15.30 1.35 2.44
CA ASN A 207 -14.56 0.16 2.05
C ASN A 207 -14.39 0.18 0.53
N VAL A 208 -13.16 0.37 0.07
CA VAL A 208 -12.83 0.28 -1.36
C VAL A 208 -12.02 -0.99 -1.56
N ILE A 209 -12.68 -1.99 -2.17
CA ILE A 209 -12.05 -3.24 -2.56
C ILE A 209 -11.40 -3.01 -3.92
N VAL A 210 -10.09 -3.22 -3.97
CA VAL A 210 -9.32 -3.14 -5.21
C VAL A 210 -9.24 -4.54 -5.83
N GLN A 211 -9.51 -4.65 -7.13
CA GLN A 211 -9.42 -5.93 -7.83
C GLN A 211 -7.99 -6.44 -7.88
N ASP A 212 -7.85 -7.76 -7.75
CA ASP A 212 -6.58 -8.44 -7.92
C ASP A 212 -5.93 -8.04 -9.25
N THR A 213 -4.68 -7.60 -9.18
CA THR A 213 -4.00 -6.98 -10.33
C THR A 213 -2.64 -7.64 -10.56
N VAL A 214 -2.38 -8.01 -11.82
CA VAL A 214 -1.07 -8.55 -12.25
C VAL A 214 -0.19 -7.42 -12.78
N ILE A 215 0.98 -7.27 -12.20
CA ILE A 215 1.99 -6.28 -12.57
C ILE A 215 3.04 -6.96 -13.43
N ARG A 216 3.23 -6.47 -14.66
CA ARG A 216 4.18 -7.05 -15.62
C ARG A 216 5.64 -6.88 -15.15
N PRO A 217 6.57 -7.69 -15.69
CA PRO A 217 8.00 -7.52 -15.43
C PRO A 217 8.48 -6.12 -15.80
N LYS A 218 9.43 -5.57 -15.03
CA LYS A 218 10.08 -4.27 -15.27
C LYS A 218 9.10 -3.16 -15.64
N SER A 219 7.98 -3.08 -14.94
CA SER A 219 6.89 -2.17 -15.29
C SER A 219 6.27 -1.49 -14.08
N THR A 220 5.63 -0.36 -14.34
CA THR A 220 4.79 0.35 -13.38
C THR A 220 3.34 0.24 -13.80
N SER A 221 2.46 -0.11 -12.87
CA SER A 221 1.00 -0.11 -13.07
C SER A 221 0.34 0.89 -12.13
N SER A 222 -0.72 1.54 -12.61
CA SER A 222 -1.54 2.45 -11.82
C SER A 222 -2.92 1.84 -11.64
N ILE A 223 -3.37 1.74 -10.40
CA ILE A 223 -4.71 1.25 -10.05
C ILE A 223 -5.47 2.43 -9.44
N ASN A 224 -6.50 2.89 -10.15
CA ASN A 224 -7.30 4.02 -9.71
C ASN A 224 -8.44 3.55 -8.82
N PHE A 225 -8.76 4.33 -7.81
CA PHE A 225 -9.87 4.06 -6.91
C PHE A 225 -10.64 5.33 -6.59
N SER A 226 -11.91 5.15 -6.21
CA SER A 226 -12.78 6.24 -5.79
C SER A 226 -13.53 5.83 -4.53
N ALA A 227 -13.66 6.76 -3.59
CA ALA A 227 -14.34 6.53 -2.31
C ALA A 227 -15.26 7.71 -1.98
N PHE A 228 -16.46 7.42 -1.47
CA PHE A 228 -17.33 8.42 -0.89
C PHE A 228 -17.22 8.39 0.63
N VAL A 229 -17.00 9.56 1.23
CA VAL A 229 -16.83 9.74 2.68
C VAL A 229 -17.78 10.83 3.15
N GLY A 230 -18.40 10.65 4.31
CA GLY A 230 -19.37 11.59 4.88
C GLY A 230 -18.74 12.93 5.31
N TYR A 231 -19.58 13.92 5.58
CA TYR A 231 -19.14 15.26 5.99
C TYR A 231 -18.50 15.31 7.38
N ASP A 232 -18.65 14.26 8.18
CA ASP A 232 -18.00 14.08 9.47
C ASP A 232 -16.46 14.14 9.36
N LEU A 233 -15.90 13.88 8.18
CA LEU A 233 -14.47 14.07 7.92
C LEU A 233 -14.01 15.50 8.15
N PHE A 234 -14.84 16.53 7.91
CA PHE A 234 -14.42 17.93 8.04
C PHE A 234 -14.09 18.34 9.48
N ASP A 235 -14.47 17.54 10.46
CA ASP A 235 -14.14 17.78 11.87
C ASP A 235 -12.71 17.35 12.23
N SER A 236 -12.02 16.63 11.34
CA SER A 236 -10.77 15.92 11.63
C SER A 236 -9.47 16.67 11.35
N GLY A 237 -9.52 17.74 10.54
CA GLY A 237 -8.35 18.48 10.08
C GLY A 237 -7.46 17.73 9.06
N SER A 238 -7.28 16.41 9.21
CA SER A 238 -6.49 15.57 8.31
C SER A 238 -7.09 14.17 8.16
N ILE A 239 -6.91 13.57 6.98
CA ILE A 239 -7.34 12.20 6.69
C ILE A 239 -6.12 11.35 6.38
N SER A 240 -6.08 10.15 6.95
CA SER A 240 -5.09 9.13 6.58
C SER A 240 -5.77 8.07 5.71
N VAL A 241 -5.19 7.77 4.56
CA VAL A 241 -5.58 6.66 3.70
C VAL A 241 -4.54 5.57 3.87
N ALA A 242 -4.97 4.40 4.34
CA ALA A 242 -4.11 3.23 4.51
C ALA A 242 -4.47 2.18 3.46
N LEU A 243 -3.46 1.57 2.87
CA LEU A 243 -3.54 0.49 1.90
C LEU A 243 -2.89 -0.74 2.51
N SER A 244 -3.54 -1.89 2.40
CA SER A 244 -2.98 -3.18 2.81
C SER A 244 -3.38 -4.28 1.84
N GLY A 245 -2.54 -5.30 1.71
CA GLY A 245 -2.86 -6.50 0.95
C GLY A 245 -1.68 -7.45 0.87
N ASP A 246 -1.72 -8.36 -0.10
CA ASP A 246 -0.71 -9.37 -0.32
C ASP A 246 -0.05 -9.21 -1.70
N VAL A 247 1.28 -9.28 -1.73
CA VAL A 247 2.07 -9.46 -2.96
C VAL A 247 2.32 -10.95 -3.13
N ASN A 248 1.85 -11.52 -4.23
CA ASN A 248 2.21 -12.87 -4.64
C ASN A 248 3.27 -12.82 -5.74
N ILE A 249 4.32 -13.59 -5.53
CA ILE A 249 5.44 -13.77 -6.46
C ILE A 249 5.43 -15.24 -6.85
N ALA A 250 5.35 -15.50 -8.15
CA ALA A 250 5.47 -16.85 -8.70
C ALA A 250 6.62 -16.88 -9.71
N VAL A 251 7.71 -17.56 -9.36
CA VAL A 251 8.90 -17.69 -10.22
C VAL A 251 9.43 -19.11 -10.14
N ALA A 252 9.76 -19.69 -11.29
CA ALA A 252 10.29 -21.05 -11.39
C ALA A 252 9.46 -22.10 -10.61
N GLY A 253 8.13 -21.99 -10.62
CA GLY A 253 7.23 -22.91 -9.88
C GLY A 253 7.12 -22.67 -8.38
N ILE A 254 7.90 -21.74 -7.83
CA ILE A 254 7.85 -21.40 -6.41
C ILE A 254 6.92 -20.22 -6.24
N SER A 255 6.02 -20.32 -5.26
CA SER A 255 5.04 -19.28 -4.92
C SER A 255 5.35 -18.71 -3.54
N LEU A 256 5.53 -17.40 -3.48
CA LEU A 256 5.72 -16.64 -2.26
C LEU A 256 4.60 -15.62 -2.09
N THR A 257 4.08 -15.50 -0.88
CA THR A 257 3.14 -14.45 -0.50
C THR A 257 3.75 -13.59 0.60
N ARG A 258 3.77 -12.27 0.41
CA ARG A 258 4.25 -11.29 1.40
C ARG A 258 3.20 -10.20 1.59
N PRO A 259 2.84 -9.86 2.84
CA PRO A 259 1.94 -8.74 3.09
C PRO A 259 2.64 -7.42 2.77
N PHE A 260 1.89 -6.43 2.32
CA PHE A 260 2.36 -5.06 2.15
C PHE A 260 1.41 -4.06 2.81
N THR A 261 1.97 -2.91 3.17
CA THR A 261 1.20 -1.75 3.62
C THR A 261 1.77 -0.48 3.01
N ALA A 262 0.90 0.48 2.72
CA ALA A 262 1.27 1.84 2.34
C ALA A 262 0.28 2.82 2.98
N SER A 263 0.70 4.06 3.20
CA SER A 263 -0.18 5.08 3.75
C SER A 263 0.12 6.44 3.12
N ALA A 264 -0.94 7.23 2.95
CA ALA A 264 -0.88 8.62 2.56
C ALA A 264 -1.70 9.45 3.55
N GLU A 265 -1.25 10.68 3.79
CA GLU A 265 -2.00 11.67 4.56
C GLU A 265 -2.33 12.83 3.64
N THR A 266 -3.59 13.28 3.70
CA THR A 266 -4.04 14.49 3.02
C THR A 266 -4.67 15.43 4.03
N GLU A 267 -4.34 16.71 3.90
CA GLU A 267 -5.04 17.77 4.62
C GLU A 267 -6.44 17.91 4.05
N ILE A 268 -7.42 18.15 4.92
CA ILE A 268 -8.76 18.52 4.47
C ILE A 268 -8.75 20.01 4.21
N PRO A 269 -9.08 20.47 2.99
CA PRO A 269 -9.12 21.90 2.72
C PRO A 269 -10.17 22.58 3.60
N ASP A 270 -9.90 23.83 3.97
CA ASP A 270 -10.83 24.65 4.73
C ASP A 270 -12.20 24.64 4.03
N VAL A 271 -13.26 24.36 4.77
CA VAL A 271 -14.63 24.37 4.30
C VAL A 271 -14.95 25.68 3.59
N ALA A 272 -14.43 26.83 4.05
CA ALA A 272 -14.61 28.11 3.36
C ALA A 272 -14.16 28.08 1.88
N SER A 273 -13.13 27.31 1.56
CA SER A 273 -12.63 27.13 0.19
C SER A 273 -13.56 26.30 -0.69
N PHE A 274 -14.31 25.36 -0.12
CA PHE A 274 -15.31 24.55 -0.84
C PHE A 274 -16.68 25.24 -0.96
N LEU A 275 -17.07 26.02 0.04
CA LEU A 275 -18.40 26.62 0.10
C LEU A 275 -18.57 27.83 -0.82
N LEU A 276 -17.48 28.54 -1.12
CA LEU A 276 -17.56 29.87 -1.72
C LEU A 276 -16.67 29.97 -2.95
N ASN A 277 -16.97 29.17 -3.99
CA ASN A 277 -16.48 29.39 -5.36
C ASN A 277 -17.11 30.66 -5.97
N ASN A 278 -16.91 31.81 -5.33
CA ASN A 278 -17.51 33.12 -5.63
C ASN A 278 -19.05 33.19 -5.59
N GLU A 279 -19.74 32.13 -5.19
CA GLU A 279 -21.19 32.13 -5.01
C GLU A 279 -21.55 32.62 -3.60
N ARG A 280 -22.61 33.43 -3.48
CA ARG A 280 -23.04 34.03 -2.21
C ARG A 280 -24.33 33.37 -1.73
N ILE A 281 -24.41 33.10 -0.43
CA ILE A 281 -25.69 32.76 0.21
C ILE A 281 -26.57 34.00 0.12
N ILE A 282 -27.75 33.85 -0.50
CA ILE A 282 -28.71 34.95 -0.62
C ILE A 282 -29.71 34.82 0.52
N ILE A 283 -29.79 35.86 1.34
CA ILE A 283 -30.77 36.00 2.40
C ILE A 283 -31.67 37.16 2.01
N ALA A 284 -32.89 36.86 1.58
CA ALA A 284 -33.89 37.88 1.31
C ALA A 284 -34.84 38.00 2.51
N LEU A 285 -34.95 39.22 3.02
CA LEU A 285 -35.88 39.58 4.08
C LEU A 285 -37.13 40.21 3.49
N SER A 286 -38.29 39.74 3.93
CA SER A 286 -39.57 40.37 3.68
C SER A 286 -40.28 40.57 5.02
N ALA A 287 -40.83 41.76 5.22
CA ALA A 287 -41.61 42.08 6.41
C ALA A 287 -42.92 42.72 5.96
N ASP A 288 -44.03 42.14 6.41
CA ASP A 288 -45.36 42.70 6.25
C ASP A 288 -45.87 43.14 7.62
N ILE A 289 -46.42 44.34 7.69
CA ILE A 289 -46.69 45.04 8.96
C ILE A 289 -48.16 45.46 9.00
N ASP A 290 -48.91 44.82 9.89
CA ASP A 290 -50.28 45.16 10.21
C ASP A 290 -50.35 45.97 11.51
N ILE A 291 -50.88 47.19 11.42
CA ILE A 291 -50.96 48.11 12.56
C ILE A 291 -52.38 48.10 13.14
N SER A 292 -52.49 47.98 14.46
CA SER A 292 -53.77 48.05 15.17
C SER A 292 -53.65 48.80 16.50
N LEU A 293 -54.79 49.17 17.09
CA LEU A 293 -54.86 49.73 18.45
C LEU A 293 -54.33 48.78 19.54
N ARG A 294 -54.10 47.50 19.22
CA ARG A 294 -53.57 46.49 20.14
C ARG A 294 -52.07 46.25 19.97
N GLY A 295 -51.44 46.94 19.03
CA GLY A 295 -50.03 46.81 18.71
C GLY A 295 -49.80 46.56 17.23
N LEU A 296 -48.55 46.26 16.91
CA LEU A 296 -48.07 45.95 15.58
C LEU A 296 -47.95 44.43 15.45
N LEU A 297 -48.57 43.87 14.42
CA LEU A 297 -48.40 42.49 14.01
C LEU A 297 -47.47 42.48 12.81
N MET A 298 -46.30 41.87 12.94
CA MET A 298 -45.30 41.81 11.87
C MET A 298 -45.14 40.38 11.40
N ASN A 299 -45.46 40.10 10.14
CA ASN A 299 -45.15 38.84 9.49
C ASN A 299 -43.80 38.97 8.80
N VAL A 300 -42.80 38.28 9.33
CA VAL A 300 -41.45 38.29 8.75
C VAL A 300 -41.24 36.99 7.99
N GLY A 301 -40.98 37.12 6.70
CA GLY A 301 -40.63 36.03 5.80
C GLY A 301 -39.16 36.13 5.37
N PHE A 302 -38.45 35.02 5.41
CA PHE A 302 -37.06 34.88 4.98
C PHE A 302 -37.01 33.90 3.82
N ARG A 303 -36.27 34.26 2.78
CA ARG A 303 -35.87 33.32 1.73
C ARG A 303 -34.38 33.12 1.82
N LEU A 304 -33.99 31.88 2.04
CA LEU A 304 -32.61 31.44 2.18
C LEU A 304 -32.28 30.60 0.96
N TYR A 305 -31.40 31.10 0.09
CA TYR A 305 -30.88 30.32 -1.03
C TYR A 305 -29.50 29.77 -0.68
N ASN A 306 -29.38 28.44 -0.65
CA ASN A 306 -28.10 27.77 -0.53
C ASN A 306 -27.50 27.60 -1.94
N PRO A 307 -26.45 28.34 -2.30
CA PRO A 307 -25.83 28.22 -3.62
C PRO A 307 -24.95 26.98 -3.73
N THR A 308 -24.59 26.32 -2.63
CA THR A 308 -23.64 25.20 -2.65
C THR A 308 -24.35 23.87 -2.94
N LYS A 309 -23.59 22.83 -3.31
CA LYS A 309 -24.10 21.44 -3.35
C LYS A 309 -24.14 20.79 -1.95
N ILE A 310 -23.59 21.47 -0.96
CA ILE A 310 -23.44 20.99 0.41
C ILE A 310 -24.71 21.35 1.16
N PRO A 311 -25.46 20.39 1.71
CA PRO A 311 -26.64 20.72 2.50
C PRO A 311 -26.24 21.38 3.81
N PHE A 312 -26.92 22.48 4.15
CA PHE A 312 -26.80 23.11 5.45
C PHE A 312 -28.03 22.84 6.30
N THR A 313 -27.88 23.04 7.60
CA THR A 313 -28.99 23.23 8.53
C THR A 313 -28.82 24.58 9.18
N ALA A 314 -29.85 25.42 9.11
CA ALA A 314 -29.90 26.64 9.89
C ALA A 314 -30.32 26.28 11.31
N LEU A 315 -29.47 26.62 12.28
CA LEU A 315 -29.68 26.38 13.69
C LEU A 315 -29.64 27.70 14.46
N GLU A 316 -30.32 27.71 15.60
CA GLU A 316 -30.25 28.83 16.56
C GLU A 316 -30.56 30.20 15.92
N LEU A 317 -31.49 30.21 14.94
CA LEU A 317 -31.91 31.42 14.25
C LEU A 317 -32.76 32.30 15.17
N ASP A 318 -32.12 33.26 15.81
CA ASP A 318 -32.75 34.30 16.59
C ASP A 318 -33.15 35.47 15.70
N ILE A 319 -34.37 35.96 15.89
CA ILE A 319 -34.82 37.24 15.36
C ILE A 319 -35.00 38.18 16.53
N ILE A 320 -34.34 39.32 16.45
CA ILE A 320 -34.25 40.30 17.52
C ILE A 320 -34.65 41.66 16.96
N ILE A 321 -35.54 42.34 17.67
CA ILE A 321 -36.03 43.67 17.30
C ILE A 321 -35.59 44.64 18.38
N TYR A 322 -34.80 45.63 17.97
CA TYR A 322 -34.35 46.72 18.81
C TYR A 322 -35.04 48.03 18.44
N ARG A 323 -35.39 48.80 19.47
CA ARG A 323 -35.55 50.26 19.36
C ARG A 323 -34.17 50.89 19.22
N VAL A 324 -34.03 51.89 18.37
CA VAL A 324 -32.82 52.71 18.29
C VAL A 324 -33.17 54.18 18.53
N ASP A 325 -32.60 54.76 19.59
CA ASP A 325 -32.74 56.18 19.96
C ASP A 325 -31.35 56.75 20.23
N ASN A 326 -30.93 57.79 19.50
CA ASN A 326 -29.60 58.42 19.64
C ASN A 326 -28.46 57.36 19.72
N ASP A 327 -28.46 56.40 18.80
CA ASP A 327 -27.53 55.26 18.71
C ASP A 327 -27.59 54.23 19.85
N SER A 328 -28.47 54.41 20.85
CA SER A 328 -28.72 53.42 21.90
C SER A 328 -29.72 52.37 21.45
N LYS A 329 -29.42 51.09 21.69
CA LYS A 329 -30.29 49.96 21.33
C LYS A 329 -31.05 49.44 22.54
N THR A 330 -32.38 49.47 22.49
CA THR A 330 -33.24 48.86 23.51
C THR A 330 -33.94 47.63 22.93
N LEU A 331 -33.77 46.46 23.54
CA LEU A 331 -34.46 45.24 23.10
C LEU A 331 -35.97 45.39 23.28
N ILE A 332 -36.72 45.24 22.19
CA ILE A 332 -38.18 45.30 22.19
C ILE A 332 -38.79 43.89 22.12
N ALA A 333 -38.25 43.04 21.27
CA ALA A 333 -38.74 41.68 21.10
C ALA A 333 -37.65 40.74 20.62
N GLN A 334 -37.81 39.46 20.95
CA GLN A 334 -36.97 38.37 20.50
C GLN A 334 -37.83 37.13 20.33
N ASP A 335 -37.58 36.38 19.27
CA ASP A 335 -38.09 35.02 19.10
C ASP A 335 -37.03 34.16 18.41
N THR A 336 -37.13 32.86 18.62
CA THR A 336 -36.19 31.89 18.05
C THR A 336 -36.95 31.04 17.05
N LEU A 337 -36.50 31.07 15.79
CA LEU A 337 -37.04 30.22 14.75
C LEU A 337 -36.61 28.77 14.97
N LYS A 338 -37.50 27.85 14.61
CA LYS A 338 -37.10 26.45 14.49
C LYS A 338 -36.05 26.32 13.39
N GLY A 339 -35.03 25.51 13.68
CA GLY A 339 -34.02 25.19 12.68
C GLY A 339 -34.65 24.56 11.45
N CYS A 340 -34.04 24.80 10.29
CA CYS A 340 -34.54 24.33 9.01
C CYS A 340 -33.42 23.72 8.15
N PRO A 341 -33.72 22.64 7.42
CA PRO A 341 -32.80 22.15 6.40
C PRO A 341 -32.72 23.16 5.26
N LEU A 342 -31.53 23.35 4.71
CA LEU A 342 -31.21 24.15 3.54
C LEU A 342 -30.52 23.24 2.51
N PRO A 343 -31.30 22.47 1.72
CA PRO A 343 -30.74 21.59 0.71
C PRO A 343 -29.90 22.35 -0.31
N GLY A 344 -28.88 21.70 -0.87
CA GLY A 344 -27.98 22.33 -1.84
C GLY A 344 -28.70 22.83 -3.09
N LYS A 345 -28.28 23.96 -3.64
CA LYS A 345 -28.85 24.61 -4.84
C LYS A 345 -30.37 24.90 -4.76
N THR A 346 -30.93 25.01 -3.56
CA THR A 346 -32.37 25.27 -3.36
C THR A 346 -32.65 26.53 -2.52
N GLU A 347 -33.86 27.07 -2.68
CA GLU A 347 -34.40 28.13 -1.84
C GLU A 347 -35.33 27.52 -0.78
N THR A 348 -35.17 27.96 0.47
CA THR A 348 -36.04 27.60 1.60
C THR A 348 -36.68 28.85 2.18
N CYS A 349 -37.99 28.80 2.40
CA CYS A 349 -38.76 29.89 2.96
C CYS A 349 -39.09 29.64 4.43
N LEU A 350 -38.80 30.62 5.29
CA LEU A 350 -39.17 30.61 6.70
C LEU A 350 -40.09 31.79 6.97
N ASN A 351 -41.19 31.56 7.67
CA ASN A 351 -42.10 32.63 8.06
C ASN A 351 -42.33 32.57 9.57
N THR A 352 -42.38 33.74 10.20
CA THR A 352 -42.82 33.89 11.59
C THR A 352 -43.65 35.15 11.75
N THR A 353 -44.39 35.22 12.84
CA THR A 353 -45.26 36.35 13.16
C THR A 353 -44.93 36.89 14.54
N PHE A 354 -44.53 38.15 14.60
CA PHE A 354 -44.30 38.88 15.84
C PHE A 354 -45.51 39.72 16.18
N LYS A 355 -45.86 39.75 17.46
CA LYS A 355 -46.79 40.73 17.99
C LYS A 355 -46.05 41.66 18.95
N LEU A 356 -45.87 42.89 18.52
CA LEU A 356 -45.27 43.95 19.30
C LEU A 356 -46.38 44.75 20.00
N PRO A 357 -46.44 44.76 21.34
CA PRO A 357 -47.46 45.54 22.05
C PRO A 357 -47.24 47.04 21.86
N VAL A 358 -48.31 47.84 21.86
CA VAL A 358 -48.24 49.31 21.68
C VAL A 358 -47.24 49.98 22.63
N MET A 359 -47.13 49.47 23.87
CA MET A 359 -46.20 49.98 24.88
C MET A 359 -44.73 49.92 24.45
N SER A 360 -44.37 49.00 23.56
CA SER A 360 -43.02 48.88 22.99
C SER A 360 -42.65 50.03 22.04
N PHE A 361 -43.65 50.76 21.54
CA PHE A 361 -43.49 51.88 20.61
C PHE A 361 -43.63 53.23 21.30
N LEU A 362 -44.09 53.25 22.56
CA LEU A 362 -44.28 54.50 23.28
C LEU A 362 -42.93 55.06 23.73
N PRO A 363 -42.76 56.39 23.67
CA PRO A 363 -41.57 57.05 24.18
C PRO A 363 -41.31 56.62 25.63
N VAL A 364 -40.07 56.25 25.95
CA VAL A 364 -39.62 56.30 27.35
C VAL A 364 -39.74 57.76 27.75
N ILE A 365 -40.36 58.06 28.90
CA ILE A 365 -40.75 59.43 29.29
C ILE A 365 -39.59 60.42 29.04
N GLY A 366 -39.72 61.25 27.99
CA GLY A 366 -38.71 62.24 27.57
C GLY A 366 -38.14 62.06 26.16
N ASP A 367 -38.10 60.84 25.62
CA ASP A 367 -37.47 60.51 24.33
C ASP A 367 -38.55 60.11 23.32
N GLY A 368 -38.85 61.00 22.34
CA GLY A 368 -39.99 60.95 21.41
C GLY A 368 -40.16 59.68 20.55
N ILE A 369 -40.52 59.85 19.27
CA ILE A 369 -40.63 58.72 18.32
C ILE A 369 -39.20 58.17 18.10
N PRO A 370 -39.00 56.84 18.10
CA PRO A 370 -37.68 56.27 17.87
C PRO A 370 -37.11 56.66 16.51
N ASP A 371 -35.78 56.77 16.43
CA ASP A 371 -35.09 57.10 15.17
C ASP A 371 -35.23 55.93 14.18
N TRP A 372 -35.00 54.70 14.67
CA TRP A 372 -35.08 53.48 13.86
C TRP A 372 -35.57 52.28 14.67
N PHE A 373 -36.11 51.29 13.97
CA PHE A 373 -36.20 49.92 14.47
C PHE A 373 -35.13 49.09 13.76
N LEU A 374 -34.30 48.39 14.53
CA LEU A 374 -33.31 47.47 14.01
C LEU A 374 -33.84 46.04 14.16
N LEU A 375 -34.07 45.37 13.03
CA LEU A 375 -34.33 43.95 12.95
C LEU A 375 -33.00 43.23 12.71
N THR A 376 -32.57 42.42 13.67
CA THR A 376 -31.39 41.57 13.57
C THR A 376 -31.82 40.12 13.50
N ILE A 377 -31.33 39.40 12.49
CA ILE A 377 -31.33 37.94 12.47
C ILE A 377 -29.91 37.52 12.81
N ARG A 378 -29.75 36.55 13.70
CA ARG A 378 -28.47 35.89 13.92
C ARG A 378 -28.67 34.40 14.11
N GLY A 379 -27.68 33.60 13.75
CA GLY A 379 -27.66 32.16 14.02
C GLY A 379 -26.50 31.52 13.28
N ASP A 380 -26.54 30.20 13.14
CA ASP A 380 -25.48 29.43 12.52
C ASP A 380 -26.03 28.61 11.35
N PHE A 381 -25.27 28.54 10.25
CA PHE A 381 -25.41 27.45 9.29
C PHE A 381 -24.41 26.36 9.63
N VAL A 382 -24.89 25.13 9.72
CA VAL A 382 -24.09 23.95 10.04
C VAL A 382 -24.12 23.00 8.86
N ILE A 383 -22.97 22.47 8.46
CA ILE A 383 -22.90 21.41 7.44
C ILE A 383 -23.54 20.15 8.02
N ALA A 384 -24.40 19.48 7.24
CA ALA A 384 -25.02 18.25 7.69
C ALA A 384 -23.96 17.25 8.21
N ASP A 385 -24.20 16.69 9.39
CA ASP A 385 -23.35 15.69 10.04
C ASP A 385 -21.90 16.14 10.35
N SER A 386 -21.64 17.46 10.43
CA SER A 386 -20.37 18.05 10.88
C SER A 386 -20.59 19.05 12.03
N ASN A 387 -19.55 19.28 12.84
CA ASN A 387 -19.55 20.31 13.88
C ASN A 387 -19.14 21.71 13.36
N GLN A 388 -18.88 21.85 12.07
CA GLN A 388 -18.49 23.14 11.50
C GLN A 388 -19.67 24.12 11.43
N ARG A 389 -19.47 25.31 11.99
CA ARG A 389 -20.48 26.38 12.09
C ARG A 389 -20.06 27.61 11.29
N ILE A 390 -20.99 28.13 10.52
CA ILE A 390 -20.87 29.39 9.77
C ILE A 390 -21.81 30.39 10.43
N PRO A 391 -21.29 31.31 11.26
CA PRO A 391 -22.13 32.30 11.90
C PRO A 391 -22.67 33.28 10.86
N VAL A 392 -23.97 33.54 10.93
CA VAL A 392 -24.65 34.49 10.04
C VAL A 392 -25.37 35.54 10.86
N GLN A 393 -25.24 36.80 10.43
CA GLN A 393 -25.99 37.91 10.98
C GLN A 393 -26.46 38.82 9.84
N LEU A 394 -27.75 39.13 9.84
CA LEU A 394 -28.35 40.13 8.95
C LEU A 394 -28.98 41.22 9.80
N ASN A 395 -28.74 42.47 9.44
CA ASN A 395 -29.30 43.64 10.10
C ASN A 395 -30.14 44.44 9.09
N GLY A 396 -31.40 44.68 9.39
CA GLY A 396 -32.30 45.55 8.63
C GLY A 396 -32.74 46.73 9.48
N TYR A 397 -32.62 47.95 8.97
CA TYR A 397 -33.11 49.15 9.64
C TYR A 397 -34.43 49.59 9.02
N LEU A 398 -35.44 49.81 9.86
CA LEU A 398 -36.74 50.35 9.50
C LEU A 398 -36.86 51.76 10.08
N ASN A 399 -37.25 52.72 9.27
CA ASN A 399 -37.39 54.11 9.69
C ASN A 399 -38.53 54.27 10.71
N GLY A 400 -38.28 54.91 11.85
CA GLY A 400 -39.31 55.17 12.87
C GLY A 400 -40.41 56.15 12.44
N ASN A 401 -40.17 56.93 11.38
CA ASN A 401 -41.18 57.82 10.76
C ASN A 401 -42.24 57.09 9.93
N PHE A 402 -42.25 55.75 9.94
CA PHE A 402 -43.20 54.90 9.20
C PHE A 402 -44.69 55.19 9.46
N PHE A 403 -45.01 55.88 10.57
CA PHE A 403 -46.37 56.22 10.96
C PHE A 403 -46.94 57.45 10.22
N GLY A 404 -46.22 58.02 9.24
CA GLY A 404 -46.72 59.08 8.36
C GLY A 404 -46.02 59.12 7.00
N SER A 405 -46.80 58.89 5.93
CA SER A 405 -46.48 59.02 4.48
C SER A 405 -45.94 57.78 3.75
N GLU A 406 -46.34 57.70 2.48
CA GLU A 406 -46.36 56.55 1.58
C GLU A 406 -44.97 56.06 1.12
N SER A 407 -44.91 54.75 0.79
CA SER A 407 -43.88 54.00 0.05
C SER A 407 -42.57 53.63 0.78
N LEU A 408 -42.30 52.31 0.80
CA LEU A 408 -41.09 51.65 1.30
C LEU A 408 -40.02 51.59 0.19
N ASP A 409 -38.93 52.33 0.35
CA ASP A 409 -37.65 52.02 -0.31
C ASP A 409 -36.70 51.42 0.73
N MET A 410 -36.43 50.11 0.61
CA MET A 410 -35.40 49.42 1.39
C MET A 410 -34.04 49.59 0.70
N ASN A 411 -33.17 50.43 1.26
CA ASN A 411 -31.75 50.44 0.87
C ASN A 411 -30.99 49.36 1.65
N MET A 412 -30.39 48.42 0.93
CA MET A 412 -29.45 47.43 1.45
C MET A 412 -28.00 47.90 1.21
N SER A 413 -27.17 47.88 2.26
CA SER A 413 -25.72 48.08 2.19
C SER A 413 -24.98 46.80 2.49
#